data_AF-A0A924DR21-F1
#
_entry.id   AF-A0A924DR21-F1
#
_cell.length_a   1.000
_cell.length_b   1.000
_cell.length_c   1.000
_cell.angle_alpha   90.00
_cell.angle_beta   90.00
_cell.angle_gamma   90.00
#
_symmetry.space_group_name_H-M   'P 1'
#
loop_
_entity.id
_entity.type
_entity.pdbx_description
1 polymer ?
#
loop_
_entity_poly.entity_id
_entity_poly.type
_entity_poly.pdbx_seq_one_letter_code
_entity_poly.pdbx_strand_id
1 'polypeptide(L)' 'MNFLDIFLFILKYIPFWAVPMGLMSANFGYLYWLKDFREMAYAWGAITLFCLTSTVAYFIIGGPDQIVQTFTHVFH' A
#
# COMPACT_ATOMS: atom_id res chain seq x y z
N MET A 1 -18.79 -0.67 15.07
CA MET A 1 -17.95 -0.75 13.86
C MET A 1 -17.36 -2.15 13.85
N ASN A 2 -17.75 -2.97 12.89
CA ASN A 2 -17.28 -4.35 12.80
C ASN A 2 -15.92 -4.39 12.09
N PHE A 3 -15.18 -5.48 12.24
CA PHE A 3 -13.86 -5.66 11.62
C PHE A 3 -13.88 -5.41 10.10
N LEU A 4 -14.94 -5.87 9.43
CA LEU A 4 -15.13 -5.71 7.99
C LEU A 4 -15.25 -4.24 7.57
N ASP A 5 -15.93 -3.41 8.36
CA ASP A 5 -16.07 -1.97 8.10
C ASP A 5 -14.72 -1.25 8.15
N ILE A 6 -13.87 -1.64 9.11
CA ILE A 6 -12.50 -1.10 9.26
C ILE A 6 -11.66 -1.49 8.06
N PHE A 7 -11.75 -2.75 7.62
CA PHE A 7 -11.00 -3.24 6.47
C PHE A 7 -11.41 -2.54 5.16
N LEU A 8 -12.72 -2.39 4.93
CA LEU A 8 -13.23 -1.66 3.77
C LEU A 8 -12.82 -0.18 3.79
N PHE A 9 -12.77 0.45 4.96
CA PHE A 9 -12.24 1.80 5.11
C PHE A 9 -10.77 1.86 4.66
N ILE A 10 -9.92 0.95 5.14
CA ILE A 10 -8.50 0.93 4.75
C ILE A 10 -8.32 0.74 3.24
N LEU A 11 -9.13 -0.13 2.61
CA LEU A 11 -9.15 -0.33 1.16
C LEU A 11 -9.60 0.93 0.40
N LYS A 12 -10.63 1.60 0.89
CA LYS A 12 -11.16 2.81 0.26
C LYS A 12 -10.13 3.95 0.24
N TYR A 13 -9.29 4.03 1.27
CA TYR A 13 -8.31 5.09 1.46
C TYR A 13 -6.87 4.66 1.15
N ILE A 14 -6.65 3.70 0.24
CA ILE A 14 -5.31 3.25 -0.17
C ILE A 14 -4.35 4.41 -0.49
N PRO A 15 -4.68 5.37 -1.37
CA PRO A 15 -3.74 6.43 -1.74
C PRO A 15 -3.32 7.29 -0.55
N PHE A 16 -4.21 7.45 0.44
CA PHE A 16 -3.95 8.28 1.61
C PHE A 16 -2.83 7.70 2.48
N TRP A 17 -2.77 6.37 2.66
CA TRP A 17 -1.73 5.74 3.47
C TRP A 17 -0.56 5.21 2.62
N ALA A 18 -0.82 4.68 1.43
CA ALA A 18 0.18 4.02 0.60
C ALA A 18 1.19 5.00 0.00
N VAL A 19 0.74 6.18 -0.46
CA VAL A 19 1.64 7.18 -1.05
C VAL A 19 2.65 7.72 -0.03
N PRO A 20 2.25 8.26 1.14
CA PRO A 20 3.21 8.76 2.12
C PRO A 20 4.10 7.63 2.69
N MET A 21 3.57 6.46 3.00
CA MET A 21 4.39 5.34 3.46
C MET A 21 5.37 4.84 2.38
N GLY A 22 4.94 4.81 1.12
CA GLY A 22 5.79 4.47 -0.01
C GLY A 22 6.96 5.44 -0.15
N LEU A 23 6.71 6.74 -0.06
CA LEU A 23 7.77 7.77 -0.11
C LEU A 23 8.73 7.70 1.08
N MET A 24 8.21 7.51 2.29
CA MET A 24 9.06 7.37 3.49
C MET A 24 9.93 6.12 3.41
N SER A 25 9.33 4.97 3.09
CA SER A 25 10.05 3.70 2.96
C SER A 25 11.09 3.73 1.84
N ALA A 26 10.80 4.40 0.72
CA ALA A 26 11.76 4.55 -0.37
C ALA A 26 13.00 5.33 0.06
N ASN A 27 12.80 6.42 0.81
CA ASN A 27 13.91 7.22 1.36
C ASN A 27 14.77 6.41 2.33
N PHE A 28 14.15 5.69 3.27
CA PHE A 28 14.89 4.83 4.19
C PHE A 28 15.59 3.67 3.47
N GLY A 29 14.92 3.02 2.52
CA GLY A 29 15.50 1.96 1.70
C GLY A 29 16.74 2.42 0.95
N TYR A 30 16.68 3.61 0.34
CA TYR A 30 17.84 4.22 -0.33
C TYR A 30 18.97 4.53 0.66
N LEU A 31 18.67 5.10 1.83
CA LEU A 31 19.69 5.40 2.85
C LEU A 31 20.38 4.15 3.39
N TYR A 32 19.63 3.08 3.67
CA TYR A 32 20.21 1.81 4.15
C TYR A 32 20.99 1.09 3.05
N TRP A 33 20.55 1.21 1.80
CA TRP A 33 21.28 0.70 0.65
C TRP A 33 22.64 1.40 0.49
N LEU A 34 22.68 2.73 0.62
CA LEU A 34 23.91 3.52 0.54
C LEU A 34 24.89 3.19 1.68
N LYS A 35 24.37 2.81 2.85
CA LYS A 35 25.16 2.39 4.02
C LYS A 35 25.53 0.90 4.02
N ASP A 36 25.24 0.17 2.94
CA ASP A 36 25.48 -1.27 2.78
C ASP A 36 24.76 -2.17 3.81
N PHE A 37 23.73 -1.65 4.50
CA PHE A 37 22.85 -2.45 5.36
C PHE A 37 21.77 -3.13 4.51
N ARG A 38 22.20 -4.16 3.78
CA ARG A 38 21.39 -4.85 2.76
C ARG A 38 20.05 -5.39 3.28
N GLU A 39 20.03 -6.03 4.45
CA GLU A 39 18.80 -6.60 5.02
C GLU A 39 17.73 -5.53 5.26
N MET A 40 18.14 -4.39 5.84
CA MET A 40 17.24 -3.25 6.07
C MET A 40 16.82 -2.61 4.75
N ALA A 41 17.74 -2.46 3.80
CA ALA A 41 17.41 -1.94 2.47
C ALA A 41 16.33 -2.77 1.77
N TYR A 42 16.42 -4.11 1.84
CA TYR A 42 15.40 -4.99 1.27
C TYR A 42 14.07 -4.92 2.01
N ALA A 43 14.08 -4.84 3.34
CA ALA A 43 12.86 -4.71 4.13
C ALA A 43 12.09 -3.42 3.75
N TRP A 44 12.78 -2.28 3.71
CA TRP A 44 12.16 -1.02 3.30
C TRP A 44 11.76 -1.01 1.82
N GLY A 45 12.58 -1.60 0.94
CA GLY A 45 12.26 -1.75 -0.48
C GLY A 45 11.00 -2.59 -0.73
N ALA A 46 10.79 -3.67 0.04
CA ALA A 46 9.57 -4.48 -0.05
C ALA A 46 8.32 -3.70 0.35
N ILE A 47 8.41 -2.87 1.40
CA ILE A 47 7.31 -1.98 1.82
C ILE A 47 7.00 -0.95 0.73
N THR A 48 8.03 -0.35 0.12
CA THR A 48 7.85 0.57 -1.00
C THR A 48 7.14 -0.09 -2.19
N LEU A 49 7.57 -1.30 -2.56
CA LEU A 49 6.94 -2.08 -3.64
C LEU A 49 5.48 -2.39 -3.31
N PHE A 50 5.17 -2.84 -2.10
CA PHE A 50 3.79 -3.09 -1.67
C PHE A 50 2.91 -1.84 -1.74
N CYS A 51 3.43 -0.68 -1.32
CA CYS A 51 2.72 0.58 -1.40
C CYS A 51 2.47 1.02 -2.86
N LEU A 52 3.47 0.85 -3.72
CA LEU A 52 3.35 1.13 -5.15
C LEU A 52 2.33 0.21 -5.82
N THR A 53 2.39 -1.10 -5.60
CA THR A 53 1.44 -2.05 -6.18
C THR A 53 0.02 -1.78 -5.69
N SER A 54 -0.15 -1.45 -4.41
CA SER A 54 -1.46 -1.09 -3.85
C SER A 54 -2.02 0.18 -4.49
N THR A 55 -1.18 1.19 -4.68
CA THR A 55 -1.58 2.45 -5.33
C THR A 55 -1.94 2.23 -6.81
N VAL A 56 -1.14 1.46 -7.54
CA VAL A 56 -1.41 1.12 -8.95
C VAL A 56 -2.70 0.32 -9.07
N ALA A 57 -2.90 -0.72 -8.24
CA ALA A 57 -4.13 -1.49 -8.22
C ALA A 57 -5.36 -0.62 -7.95
N TYR A 58 -5.27 0.33 -7.01
CA TYR A 58 -6.34 1.27 -6.72
C TYR A 58 -6.74 2.11 -7.94
N PHE A 59 -5.76 2.62 -8.70
CA PHE A 59 -6.03 3.38 -9.91
C PHE A 59 -6.58 2.51 -11.05
N ILE A 60 -6.10 1.27 -11.20
CA ILE A 60 -6.61 0.32 -12.21
C ILE A 60 -8.08 -0.03 -11.94
N ILE A 61 -8.44 -0.22 -10.67
CA ILE A 61 -9.82 -0.57 -10.28
C ILE A 61 -10.77 0.62 -10.42
N GLY A 62 -10.26 1.86 -10.57
CA GLY A 62 -11.07 3.04 -10.87
C GLY A 62 -11.59 3.80 -9.64
N GLY A 63 -10.94 3.61 -8.49
CA GLY A 63 -11.09 4.49 -7.33
C GLY A 63 -11.85 3.89 -6.14
N PRO A 64 -12.36 4.75 -5.23
CA PRO A 64 -12.67 4.37 -3.86
C PRO A 64 -13.95 3.55 -3.71
N ASP A 65 -14.94 3.77 -4.55
CA ASP A 65 -16.20 3.02 -4.49
C ASP A 65 -16.11 1.69 -5.26
N GLN A 66 -15.38 1.68 -6.39
CA GLN A 66 -15.18 0.48 -7.20
C GLN A 66 -14.31 -0.57 -6.50
N ILE A 67 -13.32 -0.14 -5.70
CA ILE A 67 -12.47 -1.09 -4.95
C ILE A 67 -13.23 -1.81 -3.84
N VAL A 68 -14.15 -1.11 -3.17
CA VAL A 68 -15.04 -1.69 -2.16
C VAL A 68 -16.01 -2.66 -2.84
N GLN A 69 -16.65 -2.24 -3.93
CA GLN A 69 -17.59 -3.09 -4.69
C GLN A 69 -16.92 -4.36 -5.23
N THR A 70 -15.74 -4.22 -5.85
CA THR A 70 -14.97 -5.36 -6.38
C THR A 70 -14.62 -6.33 -5.27
N PHE A 71 -14.15 -5.84 -4.11
CA PHE A 71 -13.83 -6.71 -2.98
C PHE A 71 -15.08 -7.43 -2.44
N THR A 72 -16.20 -6.71 -2.29
CA THR A 72 -17.46 -7.31 -1.84
C THR A 72 -18.01 -8.34 -2.83
N HIS A 73 -17.84 -8.14 -4.14
CA HIS A 73 -18.28 -9.10 -5.17
C HIS A 73 -17.41 -10.36 -5.23
N VAL A 74 -16.11 -10.26 -4.93
CA VAL A 74 -15.18 -11.39 -4.94
C VAL A 74 -15.35 -12.28 -3.69
N PHE A 75 -15.75 -11.71 -2.56
CA PHE A 75 -15.90 -12.41 -1.28
C PHE A 75 -17.33 -12.86 -0.97
N HIS A 76 -18.25 -12.75 -1.93
CA HIS A 76 -19.65 -13.18 -1.81
C HIS A 76 -19.93 -14.42 -2.67
#